data_AF-A0A1C3F8Z2-F1
#
_entry.id   AF-A0A1C3F8Z2-F1
#
_cell.length_a   1.000
_cell.length_b   1.000
_cell.length_c   1.000
_cell.angle_alpha   90.00
_cell.angle_beta   90.00
_cell.angle_gamma   90.00
#
_symmetry.space_group_name_H-M   'P 1'
#
loop_
_entity.id
_entity.type
_entity.pdbx_description
1 polymer ?
#
loop_
_entity_poly.entity_id
_entity_poly.type
_entity_poly.pdbx_seq_one_letter_code
_entity_poly.pdbx_strand_id
1 'polypeptide(L)' 'MIHPFREGNGRSIREFIRELAMNCNYIINWSLIEKETLLEATIIAVNKDLQPLKKCILQVIENK' A
#
# COMPACT_ATOMS: atom_id res chain seq x y z
N MET A 1 3.89 1.81 -13.10
CA MET A 1 4.42 1.02 -11.95
C MET A 1 5.86 0.65 -12.23
N ILE A 2 6.79 0.81 -11.28
CA ILE A 2 8.25 0.80 -11.56
C ILE A 2 8.91 -0.59 -11.40
N HIS A 3 8.32 -1.54 -10.64
CA HIS A 3 8.79 -2.94 -10.44
C HIS A 3 10.32 -3.18 -10.52
N PRO A 4 11.12 -2.59 -9.62
CA PRO A 4 12.58 -2.58 -9.75
C PRO A 4 13.29 -3.92 -9.45
N PHE A 5 12.61 -4.93 -8.90
CA PHE A 5 13.21 -6.21 -8.52
C PHE A 5 12.71 -7.38 -9.35
N ARG A 6 13.52 -8.45 -9.48
CA ARG A 6 13.12 -9.71 -10.12
C ARG A 6 11.92 -10.36 -9.44
N GLU A 7 11.91 -10.36 -8.10
CA GLU A 7 10.82 -10.85 -7.26
C GLU A 7 10.73 -10.02 -5.98
N GLY A 8 9.57 -10.02 -5.32
CA GLY A 8 9.41 -9.39 -4.00
C GLY A 8 9.01 -7.91 -4.02
N ASN A 9 8.79 -7.30 -5.19
CA ASN A 9 8.35 -5.90 -5.32
C ASN A 9 7.25 -5.49 -4.33
N GLY A 10 6.19 -6.29 -4.22
CA GLY A 10 5.08 -5.98 -3.32
C GLY A 10 5.47 -5.96 -1.84
N ARG A 11 6.39 -6.83 -1.40
CA ARG A 11 6.90 -6.82 -0.02
C ARG A 11 7.76 -5.58 0.23
N SER A 12 8.70 -5.31 -0.68
CA SER A 12 9.60 -4.15 -0.55
C SER A 12 8.86 -2.82 -0.59
N ILE A 13 7.87 -2.67 -1.47
CA ILE A 13 7.06 -1.43 -1.56
C ILE A 13 6.23 -1.23 -0.29
N ARG A 14 5.57 -2.27 0.23
CA ARG A 14 4.79 -2.16 1.47
C ARG A 14 5.65 -1.79 2.66
N GLU A 15 6.85 -2.37 2.75
CA GLU A 15 7.77 -2.07 3.84
C GLU A 15 8.33 -0.65 3.74
N PHE A 16 8.68 -0.21 2.53
CA PHE A 16 9.09 1.18 2.29
C PHE A 16 7.99 2.18 2.72
N ILE A 17 6.74 1.91 2.36
CA ILE A 17 5.60 2.75 2.76
C ILE A 17 5.38 2.70 4.28
N ARG A 18 5.54 1.53 4.92
CA ARG A 18 5.41 1.37 6.38
C ARG A 18 6.44 2.21 7.12
N GLU A 19 7.70 2.17 6.71
CA GLU A 19 8.79 2.96 7.30
C GLU A 19 8.58 4.46 7.06
N LEU A 20 8.18 4.86 5.86
CA LEU A 20 7.85 6.26 5.55
C LEU A 20 6.72 6.78 6.45
N ALA A 21 5.65 5.99 6.60
CA ALA A 21 4.51 6.35 7.44
C ALA A 21 4.92 6.44 8.92
N MET A 22 5.72 5.49 9.41
CA MET A 22 6.25 5.48 10.77
C MET A 22 7.07 6.75 11.07
N ASN A 23 7.90 7.20 10.12
CA ASN A 23 8.63 8.47 10.23
C ASN A 23 7.72 9.70 10.28
N CYS A 24 6.49 9.60 9.78
CA CYS A 24 5.46 10.63 9.86
C CYS A 24 4.48 10.40 11.04
N ASN A 25 4.85 9.56 12.02
CA ASN A 25 4.02 9.18 13.17
C ASN A 25 2.70 8.47 12.81
N TYR A 26 2.60 7.83 11.64
CA TYR A 26 1.49 6.95 11.27
C TYR A 26 1.87 5.48 11.43
N ILE A 27 0.93 4.67 11.92
CA ILE A 27 1.05 3.22 12.08
C ILE A 27 0.24 2.57 10.98
N ILE A 28 0.93 1.85 10.09
CA ILE A 28 0.29 1.06 9.04
C ILE A 28 0.18 -0.39 9.50
N ASN A 29 -1.06 -0.88 9.57
CA ASN A 29 -1.38 -2.29 9.78
C ASN A 29 -2.03 -2.90 8.53
N TRP A 30 -1.22 -3.65 7.78
CA TRP A 30 -1.66 -4.34 6.56
C TRP A 30 -2.64 -5.49 6.81
N SER A 31 -2.82 -5.98 8.05
CA SER A 31 -3.81 -7.02 8.34
C SER A 31 -5.25 -6.51 8.31
N LEU A 32 -5.44 -5.18 8.30
CA LEU A 32 -6.74 -4.53 8.22
C LEU A 32 -7.34 -4.52 6.81
N ILE A 33 -6.64 -5.08 5.83
CA ILE A 33 -7.11 -5.16 4.46
C ILE A 33 -6.80 -6.52 3.84
N GLU A 34 -7.77 -7.04 3.09
CA GLU A 34 -7.58 -8.26 2.32
C GLU A 34 -6.52 -8.04 1.24
N LYS A 35 -5.66 -9.04 1.06
CA LYS A 35 -4.55 -9.01 0.11
C LYS A 35 -5.05 -8.79 -1.32
N GLU A 36 -6.14 -9.45 -1.69
CA GLU A 36 -6.76 -9.38 -3.01
C GLU A 36 -7.31 -7.98 -3.28
N THR A 37 -7.94 -7.34 -2.29
CA THR A 37 -8.43 -5.95 -2.41
C THR A 37 -7.28 -4.97 -2.63
N LEU A 38 -6.19 -5.10 -1.87
CA LEU A 38 -5.02 -4.25 -2.04
C LEU A 38 -4.35 -4.47 -3.42
N LEU A 39 -4.30 -5.72 -3.88
CA LEU A 39 -3.77 -6.07 -5.20
C LEU A 39 -4.61 -5.43 -6.32
N GLU A 40 -5.93 -5.60 -6.28
CA GLU A 40 -6.85 -5.03 -7.27
C GLU A 40 -6.77 -3.51 -7.31
N ALA A 41 -6.78 -2.85 -6.14
CA ALA A 41 -6.61 -1.40 -6.05
C ALA A 41 -5.27 -0.93 -6.63
N THR A 42 -4.21 -1.71 -6.46
CA THR A 42 -2.89 -1.42 -7.04
C THR A 42 -2.90 -1.55 -8.57
N ILE A 43 -3.61 -2.55 -9.12
CA ILE A 43 -3.79 -2.73 -10.57
C ILE A 43 -4.57 -1.54 -11.15
N ILE A 44 -5.66 -1.12 -10.52
CA ILE A 44 -6.46 0.02 -10.94
C ILE A 44 -5.65 1.32 -10.94
N ALA A 45 -4.78 1.51 -9.94
CA ALA A 45 -3.87 2.66 -9.86
C ALA A 45 -2.90 2.76 -11.05
N VAL A 46 -2.51 1.64 -11.67
CA VAL A 46 -1.70 1.65 -12.91
C VAL A 46 -2.47 2.31 -14.06
N ASN A 47 -3.79 2.14 -14.10
CA ASN A 47 -4.70 2.74 -15.09
C ASN A 47 -5.08 4.20 -14.76
N LYS A 48 -4.29 4.87 -13.90
CA LYS A 48 -4.44 6.28 -13.47
C LYS A 48 -5.62 6.58 -12.55
N ASP A 49 -6.38 5.59 -12.11
CA ASP A 49 -7.37 5.78 -11.05
C ASP A 49 -6.78 5.42 -9.69
N LEU A 50 -6.47 6.45 -8.90
CA LEU A 50 -5.84 6.30 -7.59
C LEU A 50 -6.85 6.16 -6.45
N GLN A 51 -8.16 6.34 -6.69
CA GLN A 51 -9.15 6.38 -5.62
C GLN A 51 -9.24 5.07 -4.82
N PRO A 52 -9.26 3.88 -5.45
CA PRO A 52 -9.34 2.62 -4.70
C PRO A 52 -8.11 2.42 -3.82
N LEU A 53 -6.92 2.71 -4.36
CA LEU A 53 -5.66 2.55 -3.61
C LEU A 53 -5.58 3.54 -2.45
N LYS A 54 -6.00 4.79 -2.64
CA LYS A 54 -6.06 5.79 -1.57
C LYS A 54 -6.96 5.31 -0.43
N LYS A 55 -8.13 4.76 -0.75
CA LYS A 55 -9.04 4.19 0.26
C LYS A 55 -8.38 3.04 1.03
N CYS A 56 -7.68 2.15 0.33
CA CYS A 56 -6.94 1.05 0.94
C CYS A 56 -5.88 1.56 1.93
N ILE A 57 -5.07 2.54 1.53
CA ILE A 57 -4.02 3.12 2.38
C ILE A 57 -4.63 3.81 3.62
N LEU A 58 -5.74 4.55 3.46
CA LEU A 58 -6.43 5.19 4.58
C LEU A 58 -7.09 4.19 5.54
N GLN A 59 -7.48 3.01 5.06
CA GLN A 59 -8.07 1.96 5.87
C GLN A 59 -7.04 1.31 6.80
N VAL A 60 -5.79 1.17 6.36
CA VAL A 60 -4.74 0.48 7.13
C VAL A 60 -4.02 1.36 8.15
N ILE A 61 -4.34 2.65 8.26
CA ILE A 61 -3.77 3.54 9.29
C ILE A 61 -4.52 3.34 10.61
N GLU A 62 -3.83 2.92 11.67
CA GLU A 62 -4.45 2.63 12.97
C GLU A 62 -4.66 3.87 13.84
N ASN A 63 -3.69 4.78 13.86
CA ASN A 63 -3.66 5.94 14.74
C ASN A 63 -4.06 7.23 13.99
N LYS A 64 -5.34 7.31 13.64
CA LYS A 64 -5.93 8.47 12.95
C LYS A 64 -6.09 9.67 13.87
#